data_AF-Q0DJ24-F1
#
_entry.id   AF-Q0DJ24-F1
#
_cell.length_a   1.000
_cell.length_b   1.000
_cell.length_c   1.000
_cell.angle_alpha   90.00
_cell.angle_beta   90.00
_cell.angle_gamma   90.00
#
_symmetry.space_group_name_H-M   'P 1'
#
loop_
_entity.id
_entity.type
_entity.pdbx_description
1 polymer ?
#
loop_
_entity_poly.entity_id
_entity_poly.type
_entity_poly.pdbx_seq_one_letter_code
_entity_poly.pdbx_strand_id
1 'polypeptide(L)'
;MAFYGVAANLVVYLTTELREETVSSVRNVNNWTGSVWMTPIAGAYIADAFLGRFWTFTVSSLIYLTFRYRFSLKSSVSPETSALLP
;
A
#
# COMPACT_ATOMS: atom_id res chain seq x y z
N MET A 1 -10.29 -10.22 23.66
CA MET A 1 -11.40 -11.13 23.99
C MET A 1 -12.34 -11.39 22.81
N ALA A 2 -12.70 -10.39 22.00
CA ALA A 2 -13.57 -10.60 20.83
C ALA A 2 -13.01 -11.58 19.79
N PHE A 3 -11.70 -11.59 19.54
CA PHE A 3 -11.06 -12.51 18.58
C PHE A 3 -11.34 -14.00 18.87
N TYR A 4 -11.15 -14.41 20.13
CA TYR A 4 -11.43 -15.79 20.54
C TYR A 4 -12.93 -16.13 20.48
N GLY A 5 -13.81 -15.16 20.72
CA GLY A 5 -15.26 -15.34 20.53
C GLY A 5 -15.65 -15.53 19.06
N VAL A 6 -15.03 -14.78 18.14
CA VAL A 6 -15.24 -14.95 16.69
C VAL A 6 -14.70 -16.29 16.22
N ALA A 7 -13.51 -16.70 16.70
CA ALA A 7 -12.94 -18.01 16.38
C ALA A 7 -13.85 -19.16 16.84
N ALA A 8 -14.39 -19.09 18.06
CA ALA A 8 -15.31 -20.10 18.59
C ALA A 8 -16.62 -20.17 17.77
N ASN A 9 -17.21 -19.02 17.44
CA ASN A 9 -18.42 -18.96 16.61
C ASN A 9 -18.18 -19.51 15.19
N LEU A 10 -16.98 -19.29 14.64
CA LEU A 10 -16.62 -19.80 13.32
C LEU A 10 -16.51 -21.34 13.31
N VAL A 11 -15.92 -21.95 14.35
CA VAL A 11 -15.88 -23.42 14.48
C VAL A 11 -17.31 -23.99 14.51
N VAL A 12 -18.20 -23.38 15.30
CA VAL A 12 -19.61 -23.79 15.40
C VAL A 12 -20.33 -23.64 14.06
N TYR A 13 -20.17 -22.52 13.38
CA TYR A 13 -20.79 -22.28 12.07
C TYR A 13 -20.34 -23.32 11.02
N LEU A 14 -19.05 -23.63 10.99
CA LEU A 14 -18.51 -24.61 10.05
C LEU A 14 -19.01 -26.04 10.33
N THR A 15 -19.22 -26.41 11.59
CA THR A 15 -19.77 -27.73 11.94
C THR A 15 -21.29 -27.81 11.81
N THR A 16 -22.04 -26.74 12.08
CA THR A 16 -23.52 -26.78 12.04
C THR A 16 -24.11 -26.44 10.68
N GLU A 17 -23.66 -25.35 10.06
CA GLU A 17 -24.23 -24.83 8.81
C GLU A 17 -23.56 -25.44 7.58
N LEU A 18 -22.22 -25.54 7.60
CA LEU A 18 -21.46 -26.17 6.51
C LEU A 18 -21.36 -27.70 6.63
N ARG A 19 -21.80 -28.28 7.76
CA ARG A 19 -21.77 -29.72 8.06
C ARG A 19 -20.39 -30.35 7.83
N GLU A 20 -19.32 -29.59 8.05
CA GLU A 20 -17.96 -30.11 8.00
C GLU A 20 -17.67 -31.03 9.19
N GLU A 21 -16.83 -32.03 8.96
CA GLU A 21 -16.32 -32.89 10.02
C GLU A 21 -15.53 -32.05 11.04
N THR A 22 -15.69 -32.34 12.34
CA THR A 22 -15.12 -31.53 13.43
C THR A 22 -13.61 -31.28 13.28
N VAL A 23 -12.87 -32.28 12.76
CA VAL A 23 -11.42 -32.18 12.52
C VAL A 23 -11.10 -31.22 11.38
N SER A 24 -11.91 -31.23 10.31
CA SER A 24 -11.77 -30.29 9.18
C SER A 24 -12.08 -28.86 9.61
N SER A 25 -13.19 -28.67 10.33
CA SER A 25 -13.63 -27.35 10.80
C SER A 25 -12.57 -26.67 11.68
N VAL A 26 -12.01 -27.39 12.66
CA VAL A 26 -10.94 -26.86 13.52
C VAL A 26 -9.68 -26.53 12.71
N ARG A 27 -9.32 -27.36 11.73
CA ARG A 27 -8.18 -27.11 10.85
C ARG A 27 -8.39 -25.84 10.01
N ASN A 28 -9.61 -25.62 9.52
CA ASN A 28 -9.94 -24.42 8.75
C ASN A 28 -9.90 -23.15 9.61
N VAL A 29 -10.41 -23.20 10.85
CA VAL A 29 -10.28 -22.08 11.80
C VAL A 29 -8.83 -21.79 12.18
N ASN A 30 -7.99 -22.81 12.30
CA ASN A 30 -6.56 -22.63 12.56
C ASN A 30 -5.83 -21.96 11.37
N ASN A 31 -6.17 -22.35 10.14
CA ASN A 31 -5.65 -21.70 8.93
C ASN A 31 -6.11 -20.24 8.81
N TRP A 32 -7.38 -19.97 9.12
CA TRP A 32 -7.92 -18.61 9.19
C TRP A 32 -7.16 -17.77 10.22
N THR A 33 -6.96 -18.32 11.43
CA THR A 33 -6.19 -17.68 12.50
C THR A 33 -4.78 -17.35 12.02
N GLY A 34 -4.06 -18.31 11.43
CA GLY A 34 -2.72 -18.09 10.88
C GLY A 34 -2.68 -16.98 9.82
N SER A 35 -3.69 -16.89 8.97
CA SER A 35 -3.79 -15.84 7.94
C SER A 35 -4.00 -14.44 8.54
N VAL A 36 -4.81 -14.34 9.61
CA VAL A 36 -5.01 -13.08 10.35
C VAL A 36 -3.69 -12.61 10.98
N TRP A 37 -2.85 -13.52 11.47
CA TRP A 37 -1.53 -13.16 12.01
C TRP A 37 -0.51 -12.74 10.93
N MET A 38 -0.59 -13.27 9.72
CA MET A 38 0.29 -12.89 8.61
C MET A 38 -0.10 -11.54 7.96
N THR A 39 -1.38 -11.18 8.00
CA THR A 39 -1.92 -9.95 7.42
C THR A 39 -1.20 -8.65 7.89
N PRO A 40 -0.94 -8.43 9.18
CA PRO A 40 -0.21 -7.24 9.61
C PRO A 40 1.24 -7.18 9.10
N ILE A 41 1.90 -8.32 8.85
CA ILE A 41 3.25 -8.35 8.27
C ILE A 41 3.21 -7.86 6.82
N ALA A 42 2.25 -8.36 6.03
CA ALA A 42 2.03 -7.89 4.67
C ALA A 42 1.63 -6.40 4.63
N GLY A 43 0.76 -5.99 5.55
CA GLY A 43 0.35 -4.59 5.71
C GLY A 43 1.50 -3.67 6.08
N ALA A 44 2.39 -4.08 6.98
CA ALA A 44 3.58 -3.33 7.38
C ALA A 44 4.56 -3.17 6.20
N TYR A 45 4.79 -4.24 5.43
CA TYR A 45 5.64 -4.16 4.24
C TYR A 45 5.11 -3.17 3.19
N ILE A 46 3.80 -3.20 2.92
CA ILE A 46 3.15 -2.25 2.01
C ILE A 46 3.21 -0.83 2.59
N ALA A 47 2.95 -0.67 3.89
CA ALA A 47 3.02 0.62 4.56
C ALA A 47 4.43 1.22 4.48
N ASP A 48 5.48 0.44 4.74
CA ASP A 48 6.87 0.89 4.72
C ASP A 48 7.38 1.16 3.29
N ALA A 49 6.96 0.33 2.32
CA ALA A 49 7.32 0.50 0.92
C ALA A 49 6.68 1.76 0.30
N PHE A 50 5.41 2.02 0.61
CA PHE A 50 4.69 3.15 0.06
C PHE A 50 4.86 4.42 0.92
N LEU A 51 4.53 4.44 2.21
CA LEU A 51 4.38 5.69 2.98
C LEU A 51 5.68 6.47 3.29
N GLY A 52 6.88 5.88 3.27
CA GLY A 52 8.07 6.56 3.79
C GLY A 52 9.07 7.08 2.75
N ARG A 53 9.48 6.21 1.81
CA ARG A 53 10.68 6.46 0.99
C ARG A 53 10.39 6.62 -0.49
N PHE A 54 9.41 5.87 -1.02
CA PHE A 54 9.03 5.94 -2.44
C PHE A 54 8.30 7.25 -2.77
N TRP A 55 7.31 7.65 -1.97
CA TRP A 55 6.54 8.87 -2.21
C TRP A 55 7.41 10.14 -2.12
N THR A 56 8.26 10.25 -1.10
CA THR A 56 9.14 11.42 -0.91
C THR A 56 10.13 11.60 -2.06
N PHE A 57 10.77 10.52 -2.49
CA PHE A 57 11.73 10.54 -3.61
C PHE A 57 11.03 10.86 -4.94
N THR A 58 9.85 10.27 -5.17
CA THR A 58 9.05 10.49 -6.38
C THR A 58 8.57 11.94 -6.48
N VAL A 59 7.98 12.48 -5.40
CA VAL A 59 7.48 13.86 -5.36
C VAL A 59 8.62 14.87 -5.51
N SER A 60 9.73 14.68 -4.79
CA SER A 60 10.91 15.56 -4.90
C SER A 60 11.50 15.57 -6.32
N SER A 61 11.64 14.40 -6.95
CA SER A 61 12.11 14.27 -8.33
C SER A 61 11.16 14.95 -9.33
N LEU A 62 9.84 14.80 -9.17
CA LEU A 62 8.86 15.41 -10.07
C LEU A 62 8.90 16.95 -9.99
N ILE A 63 9.03 17.50 -8.78
CA ILE A 63 9.16 18.95 -8.56
C ILE A 63 10.47 19.47 -9.18
N TYR A 64 11.59 18.77 -8.97
CA TYR A 64 12.89 19.14 -9.52
C TYR A 64 12.86 19.20 -11.06
N LEU A 65 12.31 18.17 -11.73
CA LEU A 65 12.22 18.13 -13.19
C LEU A 65 11.33 19.26 -13.74
N THR A 66 10.20 19.51 -13.09
CA THR A 66 9.27 20.57 -13.49
C THR A 66 9.92 21.94 -13.40
N PHE A 67 10.60 22.22 -12.29
CA PHE A 67 11.32 23.48 -12.08
C PHE A 67 12.45 23.65 -13.09
N ARG A 68 13.27 22.61 -13.29
CA ARG A 68 14.39 22.61 -14.23
C ARG A 68 13.93 22.86 -15.67
N TYR A 69 12.85 22.20 -16.10
CA TYR A 69 12.28 22.38 -17.44
C TYR A 69 11.82 23.82 -17.67
N ARG A 70 11.09 24.41 -16.71
CA ARG A 70 10.61 25.79 -16.80
C ARG A 70 11.75 26.80 -16.83
N PHE A 71 12.79 26.58 -16.02
CA PHE A 71 13.97 27.44 -16.02
C PHE A 71 14.74 27.36 -17.35
N SER A 72 14.92 26.15 -17.89
CA SER A 72 15.61 25.93 -19.17
C SER A 72 14.90 26.60 -20.34
N LEU A 73 13.56 26.53 -20.39
CA LEU A 73 12.79 27.22 -21.42
C LEU A 73 12.93 28.74 -21.32
N LYS A 74 12.95 29.30 -20.10
CA LYS A 74 13.14 30.75 -19.91
C LYS A 74 14.54 31.21 -20.36
N SER A 75 15.58 30.42 -20.08
CA SER A 75 16.95 30.76 -20.48
C SER A 75 17.20 30.64 -21.99
N SER A 76 16.47 29.75 -22.68
CA SER A 76 16.62 29.58 -24.14
C SER A 76 15.81 30.58 -24.96
N VAL A 77 14.76 31.19 -24.40
CA VAL A 77 13.91 32.16 -25.12
C VAL A 77 14.40 33.61 -24.99
N SER A 78 15.28 33.92 -24.02
CA SER A 78 15.84 35.27 -23.83
C SER A 78 17.03 35.70 -24.71
N PRO A 79 17.83 34.83 -25.39
CA PRO A 79 19.02 35.30 -26.11
C PRO A 79 18.73 36.05 -27.41
N GLU A 80 17.54 35.90 -28.00
CA GLU A 80 17.26 36.33 -29.38
C GLU A 80 16.26 37.49 -29.51
N THR A 81 15.51 37.82 -28.46
CA THR A 81 14.56 38.95 -28.48
C THR A 81 15.16 40.27 -28.01
N SER A 82 16.32 40.26 -27.34
CA SER A 82 17.03 41.47 -26.86
C SER A 82 17.99 42.06 -27.90
N ALA A 83 18.22 41.39 -29.03
CA ALA A 83 19.09 41.86 -30.12
C ALA A 83 18.34 42.52 -31.30
N LEU A 84 17.00 42.52 -31.30
CA LEU A 84 16.16 43.05 -32.39
C LEU A 84 15.27 44.25 -32.00
N LEU A 85 15.45 44.83 -30.81
CA LEU A 85 14.84 46.10 -30.45
C LEU A 85 15.92 47.19 -30.41
N PRO A 86 15.87 48.22 -31.29
CA PRO A 86 16.76 49.37 -31.23
C PRO A 86 16.52 50.24 -29.98
#